data_AF-A0A7C6PHH0-F1
#
_entry.id   AF-A0A7C6PHH0-F1
#
_cell.length_a   1.000
_cell.length_b   1.000
_cell.length_c   1.000
_cell.angle_alpha   90.00
_cell.angle_beta   90.00
_cell.angle_gamma   90.00
#
_symmetry.space_group_name_H-M   'P 1'
#
loop_
_entity.id
_entity.type
_entity.pdbx_description
1 polymer ?
#
loop_
_entity_poly.entity_id
_entity_poly.type
_entity_poly.pdbx_seq_one_letter_code
_entity_poly.pdbx_strand_id
1 'polypeptide(L)'
;MPPRKTGGKTPGLTRQSLDREDWVRAALNLLAEEGIAGVRIEVLAKRCGVTKGSFYWHFKDRQALLEAALETWSAGRIRDIEKNTSVIPGAEATQLRHAIDWYSANRNRKGMAIELAVRDWARHDKRAAASVEAVDLYRLRCTERLLLAAGTPAADAKSRSLLLYACTFGLSLMHYASFADDPTRLREQISAYLVSQ
;
A
#
# COMPACT_ATOMS: atom_id res chain seq x y z
N MET A 1 55.15 40.52 10.50
CA MET A 1 54.82 39.08 10.57
C MET A 1 53.37 38.89 10.15
N PRO A 2 53.06 37.99 9.20
CA PRO A 2 51.68 37.75 8.79
C PRO A 2 50.96 36.81 9.77
N PRO A 3 49.61 36.83 9.82
CA PRO A 3 48.82 36.00 10.72
C PRO A 3 48.71 34.54 10.23
N ARG A 4 48.61 33.64 11.21
CA ARG A 4 48.54 32.18 11.10
C ARG A 4 47.18 31.77 10.49
N LYS A 5 47.19 31.08 9.33
CA LYS A 5 45.98 30.46 8.75
C LYS A 5 45.50 29.33 9.65
N THR A 6 44.34 29.49 10.27
CA THR A 6 43.56 28.42 10.89
C THR A 6 42.88 27.62 9.78
N GLY A 7 43.26 26.35 9.63
CA GLY A 7 42.62 25.43 8.68
C GLY A 7 41.21 25.09 9.13
N GLY A 8 40.21 25.60 8.40
CA GLY A 8 38.83 25.14 8.52
C GLY A 8 38.71 23.72 7.96
N LYS A 9 38.39 22.76 8.83
CA LYS A 9 37.90 21.43 8.40
C LYS A 9 36.60 21.65 7.62
N THR A 10 36.62 21.40 6.32
CA THR A 10 35.43 21.24 5.50
C THR A 10 34.62 20.07 6.09
N PRO A 11 33.33 20.23 6.43
CA PRO A 11 32.49 19.11 6.82
C PRO A 11 32.42 18.15 5.63
N GLY A 12 32.90 16.92 5.81
CA GLY A 12 32.80 15.90 4.78
C GLY A 12 31.35 15.70 4.40
N LEU A 13 31.04 15.85 3.10
CA LEU A 13 29.78 15.42 2.50
C LEU A 13 29.61 13.93 2.82
N THR A 14 28.80 13.61 3.81
CA THR A 14 28.37 12.24 4.08
C THR A 14 27.74 11.73 2.81
N ARG A 15 28.41 10.76 2.16
CA ARG A 15 27.89 10.06 0.99
C ARG A 15 26.56 9.45 1.42
N GLN A 16 25.43 9.98 0.95
CA GLN A 16 24.12 9.39 1.20
C GLN A 16 24.16 7.96 0.66
N SER A 17 24.28 6.98 1.54
CA SER A 17 24.13 5.57 1.22
C SER A 17 22.73 5.16 1.61
N LEU A 18 21.96 4.64 0.65
CA LEU A 18 20.70 3.99 0.96
C LEU A 18 20.95 2.66 1.66
N ASP A 19 20.10 2.31 2.61
CA ASP A 19 20.03 0.94 3.11
C ASP A 19 19.11 0.07 2.23
N ARG A 20 18.94 -1.20 2.62
CA ARG A 20 18.08 -2.14 1.90
C ARG A 20 16.61 -1.70 1.86
N GLU A 21 16.10 -1.12 2.95
CA GLU A 21 14.70 -0.70 3.05
C GLU A 21 14.42 0.55 2.20
N ASP A 22 15.37 1.47 2.13
CA ASP A 22 15.31 2.65 1.26
C ASP A 22 15.13 2.27 -0.21
N TRP A 23 15.90 1.28 -0.69
CA TRP A 23 15.75 0.76 -2.04
C TRP A 23 14.37 0.15 -2.27
N VAL A 24 13.85 -0.60 -1.30
CA VAL A 24 12.50 -1.19 -1.40
C VAL A 24 11.42 -0.11 -1.41
N ARG A 25 11.51 0.89 -0.53
CA ARG A 25 10.58 2.04 -0.51
C ARG A 25 10.63 2.80 -1.83
N ALA A 26 11.82 3.04 -2.38
CA ALA A 26 11.99 3.68 -3.67
C ALA A 26 11.37 2.86 -4.81
N ALA A 27 11.54 1.53 -4.78
CA ALA A 27 10.95 0.61 -5.75
C ALA A 27 9.41 0.63 -5.70
N LEU A 28 8.80 0.58 -4.52
CA LEU A 28 7.35 0.66 -4.35
C LEU A 28 6.79 2.01 -4.83
N ASN A 29 7.50 3.11 -4.55
CA ASN A 29 7.08 4.43 -5.04
C ASN A 29 7.15 4.50 -6.57
N LEU A 30 8.24 4.02 -7.16
CA LEU A 30 8.41 4.01 -8.60
C LEU A 30 7.42 3.07 -9.28
N LEU A 31 7.09 1.94 -8.65
CA LEU A 31 6.05 1.02 -9.11
C LEU A 31 4.69 1.72 -9.23
N ALA A 32 4.32 2.53 -8.24
CA ALA A 32 3.06 3.28 -8.25
C ALA A 32 3.00 4.38 -9.30
N GLU A 33 4.15 4.91 -9.71
CA GLU A 33 4.25 6.04 -10.64
C GLU A 33 4.43 5.60 -12.10
N GLU A 34 5.24 4.57 -12.34
CA GLU A 34 5.66 4.15 -13.69
C GLU A 34 5.30 2.68 -14.00
N GLY A 35 4.62 1.99 -13.09
CA GLY A 35 4.31 0.58 -13.21
C GLY A 35 5.55 -0.31 -13.12
N ILE A 36 5.34 -1.63 -13.26
CA ILE A 36 6.42 -2.61 -13.05
C ILE A 36 7.59 -2.44 -14.03
N ALA A 37 7.30 -2.05 -15.28
CA ALA A 37 8.32 -1.81 -16.30
C ALA A 37 9.24 -0.62 -15.97
N GLY A 38 8.72 0.39 -15.25
CA GLY A 38 9.48 1.56 -14.83
C GLY A 38 10.51 1.26 -13.73
N VAL A 39 10.29 0.21 -12.93
CA VAL A 39 11.16 -0.15 -11.79
C VAL A 39 12.49 -0.73 -12.28
N ARG A 40 13.43 0.13 -12.68
CA ARG A 40 14.76 -0.23 -13.19
C ARG A 40 15.85 0.28 -12.24
N ILE A 41 16.93 -0.48 -12.10
CA ILE A 41 18.01 -0.17 -11.15
C ILE A 41 18.62 1.20 -11.44
N GLU A 42 18.84 1.54 -12.72
CA GLU A 42 19.41 2.82 -13.14
C GLU A 42 18.50 4.00 -12.81
N VAL A 43 17.18 3.82 -12.98
CA VAL A 43 16.18 4.85 -12.67
C VAL A 43 16.14 5.09 -11.16
N LEU A 44 16.12 4.01 -10.37
CA LEU A 44 16.13 4.09 -8.92
C LEU A 44 17.42 4.75 -8.41
N ALA A 45 18.58 4.33 -8.90
CA ALA A 45 19.86 4.91 -8.52
C ALA A 45 19.92 6.42 -8.81
N LYS A 46 19.50 6.82 -10.03
CA LYS A 46 19.42 8.22 -10.43
C LYS A 46 18.46 9.02 -9.54
N ARG A 47 17.27 8.49 -9.27
CA ARG A 47 16.24 9.16 -8.45
C ARG A 47 16.69 9.34 -7.00
N CYS A 48 17.43 8.37 -6.47
CA CYS A 48 17.94 8.40 -5.11
C CYS A 48 19.29 9.12 -4.96
N GLY A 49 19.88 9.63 -6.06
CA GLY A 49 21.17 10.33 -6.01
C GLY A 49 22.36 9.42 -5.67
N VAL A 50 22.24 8.11 -5.89
CA VAL A 50 23.27 7.11 -5.58
C VAL A 50 23.77 6.40 -6.84
N THR A 51 24.86 5.66 -6.73
CA THR A 51 25.43 4.93 -7.88
C THR A 51 24.71 3.59 -8.09
N LYS A 52 24.69 3.10 -9.33
CA LYS A 52 24.25 1.71 -9.60
C LYS A 52 25.08 0.68 -8.81
N GLY A 53 26.36 0.98 -8.55
CA GLY A 53 27.22 0.13 -7.75
C GLY A 53 26.74 -0.03 -6.31
N SER A 54 26.15 1.01 -5.69
CA SER A 54 25.65 0.90 -4.31
C SER A 54 24.49 -0.08 -4.16
N PHE A 55 23.67 -0.25 -5.22
CA PHE A 55 22.57 -1.23 -5.24
C PHE A 55 23.05 -2.66 -4.98
N TYR A 56 24.15 -3.06 -5.62
CA TYR A 56 24.62 -4.44 -5.60
C TYR A 56 25.19 -4.87 -4.24
N TRP A 57 25.40 -3.94 -3.30
CA TRP A 57 25.70 -4.27 -1.91
C TRP A 57 24.47 -4.78 -1.13
N HIS A 58 23.26 -4.48 -1.60
CA HIS A 58 22.01 -4.83 -0.93
C HIS A 58 21.20 -5.90 -1.68
N PHE A 59 21.30 -5.95 -3.01
CA PHE A 59 20.54 -6.86 -3.86
C PHE A 59 21.40 -7.44 -4.97
N LYS A 60 21.29 -8.75 -5.18
CA LYS A 60 21.99 -9.42 -6.29
C LYS A 60 21.53 -8.94 -7.67
N ASP A 61 20.23 -8.65 -7.82
CA ASP A 61 19.59 -8.30 -9.09
C ASP A 61 18.26 -7.57 -8.84
N ARG A 62 17.62 -7.13 -9.93
CA ARG A 62 16.31 -6.49 -9.93
C ARG A 62 15.22 -7.42 -9.36
N GLN A 63 15.31 -8.72 -9.59
CA GLN A 63 14.28 -9.66 -9.16
C GLN A 63 14.26 -9.76 -7.62
N ALA A 64 15.43 -9.80 -6.98
CA ALA A 64 15.56 -9.79 -5.52
C ALA A 64 15.00 -8.52 -4.88
N LEU A 65 15.10 -7.37 -5.56
CA LEU A 65 14.46 -6.12 -5.13
C LEU A 65 12.94 -6.22 -5.21
N LEU A 66 12.42 -6.76 -6.32
CA LEU A 66 10.99 -6.92 -6.53
C LEU A 66 10.35 -7.91 -5.54
N GLU A 67 11.04 -9.00 -5.23
CA GLU A 67 10.63 -9.94 -4.18
C GLU A 67 10.53 -9.25 -2.82
N ALA A 68 11.58 -8.52 -2.42
CA ALA A 68 11.57 -7.75 -1.17
C ALA A 68 10.49 -6.67 -1.16
N ALA A 69 10.16 -6.07 -2.32
CA ALA A 69 9.07 -5.13 -2.45
C ALA A 69 7.70 -5.78 -2.26
N LEU A 70 7.46 -6.96 -2.83
CA LEU A 70 6.24 -7.74 -2.58
C LEU A 70 6.10 -8.17 -1.12
N GLU A 71 7.18 -8.62 -0.49
CA GLU A 71 7.19 -8.98 0.93
C GLU A 71 6.85 -7.77 1.80
N THR A 72 7.49 -6.63 1.54
CA THR A 72 7.26 -5.37 2.27
C THR A 72 5.84 -4.86 2.08
N TRP A 73 5.33 -4.88 0.84
CA TRP A 73 3.95 -4.51 0.54
C TRP A 73 2.96 -5.44 1.25
N SER A 74 3.14 -6.76 1.15
CA SER A 74 2.24 -7.76 1.74
C SER A 74 2.20 -7.62 3.26
N ALA A 75 3.37 -7.55 3.91
CA ALA A 75 3.47 -7.39 5.35
C ALA A 75 2.87 -6.05 5.82
N GLY A 76 3.12 -4.96 5.07
CA GLY A 76 2.50 -3.66 5.34
C GLY A 76 0.98 -3.71 5.24
N ARG A 77 0.43 -4.34 4.20
CA ARG A 77 -1.01 -4.51 4.02
C ARG A 77 -1.63 -5.35 5.11
N ILE A 78 -1.03 -6.48 5.47
CA ILE A 78 -1.53 -7.34 6.55
C ILE A 78 -1.59 -6.57 7.88
N ARG A 79 -0.54 -5.84 8.24
CA ARG A 79 -0.55 -5.00 9.46
C ARG A 79 -1.64 -3.93 9.42
N ASP A 80 -1.84 -3.27 8.29
CA ASP A 80 -2.90 -2.27 8.13
C ASP A 80 -4.29 -2.92 8.24
N ILE A 81 -4.49 -4.10 7.65
CA ILE A 81 -5.73 -4.87 7.75
C ILE A 81 -6.01 -5.20 9.22
N GLU A 82 -5.04 -5.78 9.93
CA GLU A 82 -5.17 -6.15 11.34
C GLU A 82 -5.56 -4.95 12.20
N LYS A 83 -4.86 -3.83 12.02
CA LYS A 83 -5.13 -2.59 12.76
C LYS A 83 -6.56 -2.10 12.57
N ASN A 84 -7.11 -2.23 11.37
CA ASN A 84 -8.44 -1.72 11.03
C ASN A 84 -9.57 -2.75 11.21
N THR A 85 -9.25 -4.02 11.44
CA THR A 85 -10.24 -5.12 11.54
C THR A 85 -10.11 -5.95 12.83
N SER A 86 -9.26 -5.52 13.76
CA SER A 86 -9.21 -6.07 15.11
C SER A 86 -10.54 -5.84 15.78
N VAL A 87 -11.20 -6.88 16.30
CA VAL A 87 -12.54 -6.75 16.91
C VAL A 87 -12.38 -6.16 18.30
N ILE A 88 -13.01 -5.02 18.55
CA ILE A 88 -13.14 -4.43 19.88
C ILE A 88 -14.61 -4.56 20.29
N PRO A 89 -14.92 -5.32 21.36
CA PRO A 89 -16.30 -5.52 21.80
C PRO A 89 -17.06 -4.19 21.96
N GLY A 90 -18.21 -4.08 21.29
CA GLY A 90 -19.08 -2.89 21.33
C GLY A 90 -18.68 -1.76 20.36
N ALA A 91 -17.64 -1.95 19.55
CA ALA A 91 -17.20 -0.98 18.54
C ALA A 91 -17.27 -1.51 17.10
N GLU A 92 -17.87 -2.69 16.87
CA GLU A 92 -17.77 -3.45 15.62
C GLU A 92 -18.31 -2.66 14.42
N ALA A 93 -19.47 -1.98 14.58
CA ALA A 93 -20.05 -1.15 13.53
C ALA A 93 -19.14 0.04 13.14
N THR A 94 -18.50 0.66 14.13
CA THR A 94 -17.53 1.75 13.93
C THR A 94 -16.28 1.21 13.23
N GLN A 95 -15.83 0.02 13.58
CA GLN A 95 -14.68 -0.63 12.96
C GLN A 95 -14.94 -1.04 11.51
N LEU A 96 -16.15 -1.54 11.20
CA LEU A 96 -16.56 -1.83 9.83
C LEU A 96 -16.53 -0.56 8.98
N ARG A 97 -17.06 0.55 9.50
CA ARG A 97 -17.03 1.84 8.81
C ARG A 97 -15.60 2.34 8.61
N HIS A 98 -14.75 2.24 9.62
CA HIS A 98 -13.33 2.58 9.50
C HIS A 98 -12.59 1.72 8.48
N ALA A 99 -12.89 0.42 8.40
CA ALA A 99 -12.30 -0.45 7.39
C ALA A 99 -12.66 0.03 5.98
N ILE A 100 -13.89 0.47 5.74
CA ILE A 100 -14.32 1.02 4.43
C ILE A 100 -13.63 2.37 4.16
N ASP A 101 -13.61 3.25 5.15
CA ASP A 101 -13.05 4.60 5.01
C ASP A 101 -11.53 4.60 4.82
N TRP A 102 -10.82 3.65 5.41
CA TRP A 102 -9.37 3.52 5.29
C TRP A 102 -8.92 3.25 3.85
N TYR A 103 -9.65 2.40 3.13
CA TYR A 103 -9.38 2.15 1.72
C TYR A 103 -10.02 3.19 0.79
N SER A 104 -10.83 4.10 1.34
CA SER A 104 -11.37 5.20 0.58
C SER A 104 -10.23 6.16 0.14
N ALA A 105 -10.14 6.42 -1.16
CA ALA A 105 -9.01 7.02 -1.86
C ALA A 105 -8.48 8.37 -1.30
N ASN A 106 -9.19 9.03 -0.37
CA ASN A 106 -8.79 10.32 0.19
C ASN A 106 -7.79 10.24 1.35
N ARG A 107 -7.73 9.15 2.13
CA ARG A 107 -6.79 9.07 3.28
C ARG A 107 -5.45 8.40 2.96
N ASN A 108 -5.39 7.57 1.91
CA ASN A 108 -4.18 6.83 1.55
C ASN A 108 -3.97 6.72 0.03
N ARG A 109 -4.02 7.84 -0.70
CA ARG A 109 -3.85 7.87 -2.17
C ARG A 109 -2.60 7.12 -2.63
N LYS A 110 -1.47 7.33 -1.94
CA LYS A 110 -0.21 6.67 -2.27
C LYS A 110 -0.28 5.16 -2.05
N GLY A 111 -0.83 4.71 -0.92
CA GLY A 111 -1.00 3.28 -0.66
C GLY A 111 -1.93 2.60 -1.65
N MET A 112 -3.00 3.28 -2.09
CA MET A 112 -3.89 2.78 -3.14
C MET A 112 -3.23 2.76 -4.52
N ALA A 113 -2.41 3.74 -4.88
CA ALA A 113 -1.64 3.70 -6.12
C ALA A 113 -0.68 2.50 -6.15
N ILE A 114 0.00 2.21 -5.02
CA ILE A 114 0.83 0.99 -4.89
C ILE A 114 -0.04 -0.28 -5.00
N GLU A 115 -1.18 -0.35 -4.31
CA GLU A 115 -2.11 -1.49 -4.38
C GLU A 115 -2.53 -1.79 -5.83
N LEU A 116 -2.93 -0.76 -6.58
CA LEU A 116 -3.35 -0.90 -7.97
C LEU A 116 -2.19 -1.31 -8.88
N ALA A 117 -0.99 -0.75 -8.67
CA ALA A 117 0.19 -1.12 -9.47
C ALA A 117 0.66 -2.56 -9.19
N VAL A 118 0.59 -3.03 -7.94
CA VAL A 118 0.86 -4.44 -7.61
C VAL A 118 -0.18 -5.38 -8.24
N ARG A 119 -1.46 -4.98 -8.25
CA ARG A 119 -2.53 -5.74 -8.91
C ARG A 119 -2.36 -5.80 -10.42
N ASP A 120 -1.94 -4.69 -11.04
CA ASP A 120 -1.62 -4.66 -12.47
C ASP A 120 -0.44 -5.61 -12.78
N TRP A 121 0.63 -5.53 -11.99
CA TRP A 121 1.75 -6.47 -12.08
C TRP A 121 1.32 -7.94 -11.93
N ALA A 122 0.43 -8.23 -10.97
CA ALA A 122 -0.12 -9.58 -10.74
C ALA A 122 -0.87 -10.17 -11.94
N ARG A 123 -1.34 -9.36 -12.90
CA ARG A 123 -1.98 -9.87 -14.13
C ARG A 123 -1.03 -10.68 -15.01
N HIS A 124 0.27 -10.46 -14.87
CA HIS A 124 1.30 -11.03 -15.75
C HIS A 124 2.43 -11.74 -15.00
N ASP A 125 2.42 -11.75 -13.67
CA ASP A 125 3.46 -12.35 -12.83
C ASP A 125 2.86 -13.24 -11.72
N LYS A 126 3.27 -14.51 -11.71
CA LYS A 126 2.74 -15.52 -10.78
C LYS A 126 3.12 -15.25 -9.32
N ARG A 127 4.28 -14.65 -9.05
CA ARG A 127 4.73 -14.34 -7.69
C ARG A 127 3.92 -13.18 -7.14
N ALA A 128 3.75 -12.12 -7.92
CA ALA A 128 2.88 -11.01 -7.56
C ALA A 128 1.42 -11.47 -7.38
N ALA A 129 0.92 -12.34 -8.25
CA ALA A 129 -0.43 -12.93 -8.13
C ALA A 129 -0.61 -13.70 -6.81
N ALA A 130 0.36 -14.54 -6.43
CA ALA A 130 0.31 -15.28 -5.16
C ALA A 130 0.35 -14.33 -3.95
N SER A 131 1.16 -13.28 -3.98
CA SER A 131 1.17 -12.26 -2.92
C SER A 131 -0.17 -11.53 -2.84
N VAL A 132 -0.78 -11.14 -3.97
CA VAL A 132 -2.09 -10.48 -4.00
C VAL A 132 -3.17 -11.39 -3.43
N GLU A 133 -3.23 -12.65 -3.86
CA GLU A 133 -4.18 -13.64 -3.35
C GLU A 133 -4.04 -13.82 -1.84
N ALA A 134 -2.82 -13.96 -1.32
CA ALA A 134 -2.59 -14.13 0.11
C ALA A 134 -3.14 -12.94 0.93
N VAL A 135 -2.90 -11.71 0.48
CA VAL A 135 -3.42 -10.50 1.15
C VAL A 135 -4.94 -10.35 0.97
N ASP A 136 -5.49 -10.75 -0.18
CA ASP A 136 -6.94 -10.73 -0.44
C ASP A 136 -7.69 -11.75 0.41
N LEU A 137 -7.17 -12.96 0.54
CA LEU A 137 -7.75 -13.96 1.45
C LEU A 137 -7.64 -13.52 2.90
N TYR A 138 -6.55 -12.85 3.29
CA TYR A 138 -6.37 -12.35 4.65
C TYR A 138 -7.40 -11.26 4.99
N ARG A 139 -7.54 -10.23 4.13
CA ARG A 139 -8.50 -9.14 4.33
C ARG A 139 -9.94 -9.63 4.37
N LEU A 140 -10.31 -10.57 3.49
CA LEU A 140 -11.66 -11.14 3.45
C LEU A 140 -11.99 -11.87 4.76
N ARG A 141 -11.08 -12.72 5.26
CA ARG A 141 -11.28 -13.43 6.54
C ARG A 141 -11.39 -12.47 7.72
N CYS A 142 -10.57 -11.43 7.76
CA CYS A 142 -10.61 -10.45 8.84
C CYS A 142 -11.93 -9.67 8.85
N THR A 143 -12.41 -9.24 7.69
CA THR A 143 -13.69 -8.53 7.56
C THR A 143 -14.88 -9.45 7.80
N GLU A 144 -14.85 -10.71 7.35
CA GLU A 144 -15.86 -11.72 7.67
C GLU A 144 -16.00 -11.88 9.20
N ARG A 145 -14.89 -12.04 9.91
CA ARG A 145 -14.87 -12.14 11.38
C ARG A 145 -15.46 -10.90 12.05
N LEU A 146 -15.15 -9.71 11.54
CA LEU A 146 -15.69 -8.46 12.06
C LEU A 146 -17.20 -8.32 11.81
N LEU A 147 -17.68 -8.72 10.62
CA LEU A 147 -19.11 -8.75 10.29
C LEU A 147 -19.88 -9.70 11.22
N LEU A 148 -19.33 -10.91 11.44
CA LEU A 148 -19.91 -11.88 12.39
C LEU A 148 -19.99 -11.30 13.81
N ALA A 149 -18.93 -10.65 14.28
CA ALA A 149 -18.90 -9.99 15.59
C ALA A 149 -19.92 -8.85 15.70
N ALA A 150 -20.19 -8.15 14.58
CA ALA A 150 -21.23 -7.13 14.50
C ALA A 150 -22.67 -7.69 14.41
N GLY A 151 -22.83 -9.02 14.45
CA GLY A 151 -24.14 -9.69 14.40
C GLY A 151 -24.64 -9.99 12.99
N THR A 152 -23.82 -9.83 11.94
CA THR A 152 -24.20 -10.25 10.58
C THR A 152 -24.34 -11.78 10.53
N PRO A 153 -25.42 -12.33 9.94
CA PRO A 153 -25.57 -13.77 9.77
C PRO A 153 -24.41 -14.41 8.99
N ALA A 154 -23.99 -15.61 9.38
CA ALA A 154 -22.88 -16.31 8.72
C ALA A 154 -23.12 -16.60 7.22
N ALA A 155 -24.38 -16.76 6.82
CA ALA A 155 -24.76 -16.91 5.42
C ALA A 155 -24.39 -15.68 4.57
N ASP A 156 -24.33 -14.50 5.19
CA ASP A 156 -24.12 -13.22 4.51
C ASP A 156 -22.72 -12.63 4.74
N ALA A 157 -22.03 -13.00 5.83
CA ALA A 157 -20.75 -12.39 6.21
C ALA A 157 -19.69 -12.49 5.10
N LYS A 158 -19.61 -13.63 4.40
CA LYS A 158 -18.67 -13.82 3.28
C LYS A 158 -19.00 -12.95 2.07
N SER A 159 -20.27 -12.93 1.64
CA SER A 159 -20.69 -12.15 0.48
C SER A 159 -20.56 -10.65 0.74
N ARG A 160 -20.92 -10.19 1.93
CA ARG A 160 -20.76 -8.80 2.37
C ARG A 160 -19.28 -8.39 2.48
N SER A 161 -18.42 -9.27 2.99
CA SER A 161 -16.97 -9.03 2.99
C SER A 161 -16.42 -8.85 1.57
N LEU A 162 -16.83 -9.70 0.63
CA LEU A 162 -16.41 -9.57 -0.77
C LEU A 162 -16.97 -8.31 -1.42
N LEU A 163 -18.25 -8.00 -1.21
CA LEU A 163 -18.92 -6.81 -1.75
C LEU A 163 -18.22 -5.52 -1.30
N LEU A 164 -17.81 -5.46 -0.03
CA LEU A 164 -17.07 -4.33 0.53
C LEU A 164 -15.80 -4.06 -0.28
N TYR A 165 -14.94 -5.07 -0.45
CA TYR A 165 -13.68 -4.90 -1.18
C TYR A 165 -13.87 -4.70 -2.69
N ALA A 166 -14.86 -5.34 -3.29
CA ALA A 166 -15.23 -5.10 -4.69
C ALA A 166 -15.63 -3.63 -4.91
N CYS A 167 -16.44 -3.08 -4.00
CA CYS A 167 -16.84 -1.67 -4.03
C CYS A 167 -15.63 -0.74 -3.81
N THR A 168 -14.81 -1.02 -2.81
CA THR A 168 -13.59 -0.26 -2.52
C THR A 168 -12.65 -0.15 -3.72
N PHE A 169 -12.30 -1.26 -4.37
CA PHE A 169 -11.43 -1.24 -5.54
C PHE A 169 -12.13 -0.63 -6.75
N GLY A 170 -13.42 -0.92 -6.95
CA GLY A 170 -14.22 -0.31 -8.01
C GLY A 170 -14.22 1.22 -7.91
N LEU A 171 -14.51 1.78 -6.74
CA LEU A 171 -14.47 3.22 -6.48
C LEU A 171 -13.08 3.83 -6.69
N SER A 172 -12.02 3.06 -6.45
CA SER A 172 -10.64 3.53 -6.67
C SER A 172 -10.24 3.58 -8.14
N LEU A 173 -10.94 2.83 -9.00
CA LEU A 173 -10.71 2.77 -10.45
C LEU A 173 -11.66 3.67 -11.25
N MET A 174 -12.81 4.04 -10.67
CA MET A 174 -13.82 4.84 -11.35
C MET A 174 -13.54 6.35 -11.24
N HIS A 175 -13.72 7.06 -12.36
CA HIS A 175 -13.71 8.53 -12.40
C HIS A 175 -15.13 9.08 -12.28
N TYR A 176 -15.70 9.03 -11.07
CA TYR A 176 -17.10 9.39 -10.82
C TYR A 176 -17.28 10.79 -10.21
N ALA A 177 -16.21 11.60 -10.12
CA ALA A 177 -16.26 12.91 -9.46
C ALA A 177 -17.29 13.87 -10.09
N SER A 178 -17.53 13.75 -11.40
CA SER A 178 -18.55 14.55 -12.11
C SER A 178 -19.95 13.96 -12.07
N PHE A 179 -20.10 12.71 -11.60
CA PHE A 179 -21.41 12.08 -11.41
C PHE A 179 -22.04 12.45 -10.07
N ALA A 180 -21.22 12.67 -9.04
CA ALA A 180 -21.67 12.97 -7.69
C ALA A 180 -21.56 14.47 -7.40
N ASP A 181 -22.66 15.11 -6.99
CA ASP A 181 -22.65 16.49 -6.50
C ASP A 181 -21.70 16.64 -5.28
N ASP A 182 -21.66 15.62 -4.43
CA ASP A 182 -20.70 15.49 -3.33
C ASP A 182 -20.13 14.05 -3.29
N PRO A 183 -18.93 13.82 -3.85
CA PRO A 183 -18.26 12.52 -3.84
C PRO A 183 -17.91 11.99 -2.45
N THR A 184 -17.85 12.84 -1.42
CA THR A 184 -17.59 12.40 -0.04
C THR A 184 -18.87 11.85 0.57
N ARG A 185 -19.97 12.59 0.45
CA ARG A 185 -21.27 12.14 0.94
C ARG A 185 -21.74 10.86 0.25
N LEU A 186 -21.55 10.72 -1.07
CA LEU A 186 -21.92 9.50 -1.78
C LEU A 186 -21.17 8.28 -1.23
N ARG A 187 -19.87 8.43 -0.91
CA ARG A 187 -19.08 7.35 -0.30
C ARG A 187 -19.57 6.99 1.09
N GLU A 188 -19.91 7.96 1.92
CA GLU A 188 -20.49 7.72 3.25
C GLU A 188 -21.81 6.94 3.16
N GLN A 189 -22.65 7.26 2.17
CA GLN A 189 -23.89 6.53 1.91
C GLN A 189 -23.62 5.08 1.47
N ILE A 190 -22.68 4.87 0.55
CA ILE A 190 -22.24 3.52 0.13
C ILE A 190 -21.72 2.73 1.34
N SER A 191 -20.86 3.33 2.16
CA SER A 191 -20.36 2.70 3.40
C SER A 191 -21.52 2.32 4.33
N ALA A 192 -22.54 3.16 4.46
CA ALA A 192 -23.71 2.87 5.28
C ALA A 192 -24.51 1.66 4.73
N TYR A 193 -24.72 1.56 3.42
CA TYR A 193 -25.40 0.41 2.80
C TYR A 193 -24.63 -0.91 2.97
N LEU A 194 -23.30 -0.86 2.99
CA LEU A 194 -22.47 -2.06 3.19
C LEU A 194 -22.48 -2.57 4.63
N VAL A 195 -22.77 -1.69 5.60
CA VAL A 195 -22.74 -1.99 7.04
C VAL A 195 -24.16 -2.14 7.64
N SER A 196 -25.21 -1.72 6.93
CA SER A 196 -26.59 -1.90 7.38
C SER A 196 -26.95 -3.38 7.50
N GLN A 197 -27.66 -3.75 8.57
CA GLN A 197 -28.19 -5.09 8.81
C GLN A 197 -29.18 -5.49 7.72
#